data_AF-A0A958GAX2-F1
#
_entry.id   AF-A0A958GAX2-F1
#
_cell.length_a   1.000
_cell.length_b   1.000
_cell.length_c   1.000
_cell.angle_alpha   90.00
_cell.angle_beta   90.00
_cell.angle_gamma   90.00
#
_symmetry.space_group_name_H-M   'P 1'
#
loop_
_entity.id
_entity.type
_entity.pdbx_description
1 polymer ?
#
loop_
_entity_poly.entity_id
_entity_poly.type
_entity_poly.pdbx_seq_one_letter_code
_entity_poly.pdbx_strand_id
1 'polypeptide(L)'
;LEEGASLAHTDRAVAGLERIIREVGGEALEDVYTQIGPAEGLSSDESIFFEGENTAVIHVFLQSAPEATDALIARLQTVLAAQTDMEIDFVKDESALQISLGTGEAPLVIEIAGDDLEQIRGLTEQAVAKLPEVGEVLSWETNFEAGRPEVNVVVDRIRAGIYEVQMQTVSEQLKDKLEGRDAGQFE
;
A
#
# COMPACT_ATOMS: atom_id res chain seq x y z
N LEU A 1 -1.44 5.20 3.51
CA LEU A 1 -1.10 6.54 4.07
C LEU A 1 -0.53 7.41 2.96
N GLU A 2 -0.37 8.72 3.20
CA GLU A 2 0.35 9.62 2.30
C GLU A 2 1.71 9.04 1.88
N GLU A 3 2.09 9.35 0.65
CA GLU A 3 3.28 8.82 0.03
C GLU A 3 4.57 9.36 0.66
N GLY A 4 5.57 8.50 0.81
CA GLY A 4 6.79 8.82 1.55
C GLY A 4 6.69 8.67 3.07
N ALA A 5 5.55 8.24 3.61
CA ALA A 5 5.46 7.80 4.99
C ALA A 5 6.40 6.61 5.24
N SER A 6 7.26 6.74 6.26
CA SER A 6 8.17 5.65 6.67
C SER A 6 7.40 4.47 7.26
N LEU A 7 7.95 3.26 7.17
CA LEU A 7 7.38 2.05 7.80
C LEU A 7 7.01 2.27 9.29
N ALA A 8 7.86 2.95 10.06
CA ALA A 8 7.62 3.24 11.48
C ALA A 8 6.49 4.27 11.74
N HIS A 9 6.12 5.04 10.73
CA HIS A 9 4.96 5.94 10.79
C HIS A 9 3.69 5.14 10.51
N THR A 10 3.70 4.33 9.45
CA THR A 10 2.64 3.39 9.10
C THR A 10 2.31 2.47 10.28
N ASP A 11 3.31 1.86 10.90
CA ASP A 11 3.14 0.98 12.07
C ASP A 11 2.38 1.66 13.22
N ARG A 12 2.75 2.90 13.57
CA ARG A 12 2.08 3.65 14.63
C ARG A 12 0.63 4.00 14.28
N ALA A 13 0.37 4.37 13.03
CA ALA A 13 -0.98 4.69 12.57
C ALA A 13 -1.87 3.43 12.61
N VAL A 14 -1.35 2.32 12.10
CA VAL A 14 -2.05 1.03 12.01
C VAL A 14 -2.31 0.44 13.39
N ALA A 15 -1.35 0.51 14.32
CA ALA A 15 -1.58 0.13 15.71
C ALA A 15 -2.69 0.96 16.38
N GLY A 16 -2.91 2.19 15.91
CA GLY A 16 -4.05 3.03 16.27
C GLY A 16 -5.38 2.42 15.83
N LEU A 17 -5.47 2.04 14.55
CA LEU A 17 -6.64 1.40 13.95
C LEU A 17 -6.96 0.06 14.59
N GLU A 18 -5.95 -0.76 14.83
CA GLU A 18 -6.14 -2.11 15.38
C GLU A 18 -6.87 -2.06 16.73
N ARG A 19 -6.53 -1.07 17.56
CA ARG A 19 -7.20 -0.83 18.84
C ARG A 19 -8.67 -0.45 18.65
N ILE A 20 -8.96 0.42 17.68
CA ILE A 20 -10.34 0.83 17.35
C ILE A 20 -11.13 -0.39 16.85
N ILE A 21 -10.54 -1.21 15.98
CA ILE A 21 -11.16 -2.43 15.47
C ILE A 21 -11.50 -3.37 16.64
N ARG A 22 -10.55 -3.60 17.55
CA ARG A 22 -10.76 -4.43 18.76
C ARG A 22 -11.86 -3.88 19.67
N GLU A 23 -11.91 -2.57 19.87
CA GLU A 23 -12.94 -1.91 20.68
C GLU A 23 -14.34 -1.99 20.06
N VAL A 24 -14.46 -1.79 18.75
CA VAL A 24 -15.74 -1.81 18.03
C VAL A 24 -16.24 -3.24 17.80
N GLY A 25 -15.33 -4.17 17.50
CA GLY A 25 -15.65 -5.57 17.22
C GLY A 25 -15.93 -6.41 18.47
N GLY A 26 -15.31 -6.08 19.60
CA GLY A 26 -15.62 -6.70 20.90
C GLY A 26 -15.61 -8.22 20.86
N GLU A 27 -16.68 -8.84 21.37
CA GLU A 27 -16.84 -10.30 21.43
C GLU A 27 -17.05 -10.97 20.06
N ALA A 28 -17.36 -10.22 19.01
CA ALA A 28 -17.55 -10.77 17.67
C ALA A 28 -16.22 -11.12 16.98
N LEU A 29 -15.10 -10.56 17.47
CA LEU A 29 -13.77 -10.81 16.93
C LEU A 29 -13.22 -12.16 17.41
N GLU A 30 -12.72 -12.94 16.47
CA GLU A 30 -11.93 -14.15 16.75
C GLU A 30 -10.45 -13.80 16.83
N ASP A 31 -9.93 -13.15 15.79
CA ASP A 31 -8.51 -12.77 15.70
C ASP A 31 -8.32 -11.52 14.83
N VAL A 32 -7.21 -10.82 15.01
CA VAL A 32 -6.78 -9.69 14.20
C VAL A 32 -5.29 -9.83 13.88
N TYR A 33 -4.98 -9.95 12.59
CA TYR A 33 -3.61 -10.03 12.08
C TYR A 33 -3.33 -8.81 11.21
N THR A 34 -2.15 -8.23 11.36
CA THR A 34 -1.78 -7.00 10.64
C THR A 34 -0.45 -7.20 9.94
N GLN A 35 -0.40 -6.77 8.69
CA GLN A 35 0.81 -6.71 7.89
C GLN A 35 1.06 -5.27 7.47
N ILE A 36 2.27 -4.77 7.68
CA ILE A 36 2.68 -3.40 7.36
C ILE A 36 3.82 -3.45 6.36
N GLY A 37 3.73 -2.62 5.32
CA GLY A 37 4.68 -2.61 4.22
C GLY A 37 4.38 -3.65 3.15
N PRO A 38 5.31 -3.85 2.20
CA PRO A 38 5.17 -4.80 1.11
C PRO A 38 5.03 -6.24 1.60
N ALA A 39 4.04 -6.94 1.07
CA ALA A 39 3.88 -8.38 1.05
C ALA A 39 4.81 -8.97 0.00
N GLU A 40 5.70 -9.88 0.41
CA GLU A 40 6.34 -10.77 -0.53
C GLU A 40 5.33 -11.85 -0.94
N GLY A 41 4.55 -11.58 -2.00
CA GLY A 41 3.64 -12.54 -2.62
C GLY A 41 4.39 -13.70 -3.30
N LEU A 42 3.73 -14.86 -3.43
CA LEU A 42 4.24 -16.03 -4.18
C LEU A 42 3.92 -15.94 -5.69
N SER A 43 3.03 -15.05 -6.11
CA SER A 43 2.64 -14.85 -7.51
C SER A 43 3.55 -13.82 -8.20
N SER A 44 3.94 -14.14 -9.43
CA SER A 44 4.71 -13.28 -10.33
C SER A 44 3.82 -12.45 -11.26
N ASP A 45 2.52 -12.33 -10.96
CA ASP A 45 1.58 -11.56 -11.77
C ASP A 45 1.69 -10.08 -11.39
N GLU A 46 2.05 -9.26 -12.37
CA GLU A 46 2.26 -7.80 -12.28
C GLU A 46 0.99 -7.00 -11.93
N SER A 47 -0.15 -7.65 -11.73
CA SER A 47 -1.46 -7.01 -11.62
C SER A 47 -1.90 -6.69 -10.21
N ILE A 48 -1.20 -7.12 -9.16
CA ILE A 48 -1.71 -6.98 -7.80
C ILE A 48 -0.67 -6.40 -6.83
N PHE A 49 -1.06 -5.25 -6.27
CA PHE A 49 -0.58 -4.59 -5.04
C PHE A 49 0.67 -3.71 -5.15
N PHE A 50 0.43 -2.42 -5.41
CA PHE A 50 1.34 -1.34 -5.03
C PHE A 50 1.41 -1.26 -3.50
N GLU A 51 2.27 -2.08 -2.90
CA GLU A 51 2.55 -2.01 -1.47
C GLU A 51 3.89 -1.32 -1.26
N GLY A 52 3.83 -0.11 -0.71
CA GLY A 52 4.99 0.60 -0.21
C GLY A 52 5.11 0.49 1.30
N GLU A 53 6.14 1.10 1.88
CA GLU A 53 6.25 1.25 3.34
C GLU A 53 5.06 2.01 3.96
N ASN A 54 4.31 2.76 3.14
CA ASN A 54 3.13 3.54 3.50
C ASN A 54 1.80 2.75 3.42
N THR A 55 1.86 1.45 3.14
CA THR A 55 0.69 0.56 2.99
C THR A 55 0.62 -0.45 4.14
N ALA A 56 -0.59 -0.87 4.51
CA ALA A 56 -0.80 -1.94 5.49
C ALA A 56 -2.14 -2.65 5.26
N VAL A 57 -2.17 -3.94 5.58
CA VAL A 57 -3.35 -4.80 5.46
C VAL A 57 -3.70 -5.34 6.85
N ILE A 58 -4.95 -5.14 7.29
CA ILE A 58 -5.47 -5.68 8.55
C ILE A 58 -6.49 -6.78 8.22
N HIS A 59 -6.14 -8.00 8.58
CA HIS A 59 -7.01 -9.16 8.51
C HIS A 59 -7.83 -9.29 9.79
N VAL A 60 -9.15 -9.30 9.65
CA VAL A 60 -10.10 -9.36 10.76
C VAL A 60 -10.91 -10.65 10.66
N PHE A 61 -10.76 -11.55 11.63
CA PHE A 61 -11.48 -12.81 11.72
C PHE A 61 -12.64 -12.67 12.71
N LEU A 62 -13.83 -13.17 12.35
CA LEU A 62 -15.04 -13.08 13.16
C LEU A 62 -15.53 -14.45 13.61
N GLN A 63 -16.09 -14.52 14.81
CA GLN A 63 -16.74 -15.70 15.39
C GLN A 63 -18.09 -15.98 14.68
N SER A 64 -18.04 -16.36 13.41
CA SER A 64 -19.10 -17.02 12.62
C SER A 64 -20.51 -16.36 12.64
N ALA A 65 -20.70 -15.27 11.87
CA ALA A 65 -22.00 -14.87 11.32
C ALA A 65 -21.85 -13.85 10.17
N PRO A 66 -22.37 -14.09 8.95
CA PRO A 66 -22.26 -13.14 7.83
C PRO A 66 -22.96 -11.80 8.08
N GLU A 67 -24.07 -11.80 8.83
CA GLU A 67 -24.76 -10.55 9.23
C GLU A 67 -23.91 -9.70 10.20
N ALA A 68 -22.98 -10.31 10.94
CA ALA A 68 -22.07 -9.59 11.82
C ALA A 68 -20.98 -8.85 11.03
N THR A 69 -20.58 -9.35 9.85
CA THR A 69 -19.57 -8.71 8.99
C THR A 69 -20.06 -7.37 8.45
N ASP A 70 -21.24 -7.34 7.83
CA ASP A 70 -21.78 -6.10 7.23
C ASP A 70 -22.08 -5.05 8.30
N ALA A 71 -22.63 -5.48 9.45
CA ALA A 71 -22.86 -4.59 10.59
C ALA A 71 -21.57 -4.04 11.19
N LEU A 72 -20.48 -4.82 11.22
CA LEU A 72 -19.18 -4.38 11.69
C LEU A 72 -18.54 -3.38 10.72
N ILE A 73 -18.55 -3.68 9.41
CA ILE A 73 -18.03 -2.78 8.38
C ILE A 73 -18.73 -1.41 8.45
N ALA A 74 -20.06 -1.39 8.53
CA ALA A 74 -20.82 -0.13 8.62
C ALA A 74 -20.46 0.69 9.89
N ARG A 75 -20.22 0.01 11.02
CA ARG A 75 -19.78 0.66 12.27
C ARG A 75 -18.37 1.22 12.13
N LEU A 76 -17.44 0.44 11.56
CA LEU A 76 -16.06 0.86 11.35
C LEU A 76 -15.98 2.03 10.38
N GLN A 77 -16.72 2.01 9.27
CA GLN A 77 -16.84 3.14 8.35
C GLN A 77 -17.28 4.42 9.07
N THR A 78 -18.28 4.32 9.96
CA THR A 78 -18.77 5.48 10.72
C THR A 78 -17.70 6.04 11.68
N VAL A 79 -16.98 5.16 12.38
CA VAL A 79 -15.97 5.56 13.37
C VAL A 79 -14.69 6.07 12.70
N LEU A 80 -14.29 5.43 11.60
CA LEU A 80 -13.05 5.71 10.89
C LEU A 80 -13.19 6.82 9.84
N ALA A 81 -14.41 7.23 9.47
CA ALA A 81 -14.64 8.40 8.61
C ALA A 81 -14.04 9.72 9.14
N ALA A 82 -13.72 9.78 10.44
CA ALA A 82 -13.05 10.93 11.05
C ALA A 82 -11.53 10.95 10.85
N GLN A 83 -10.92 9.87 10.34
CA GLN A 83 -9.50 9.81 10.03
C GLN A 83 -9.26 10.44 8.66
N THR A 84 -8.55 11.57 8.62
CA THR A 84 -8.22 12.28 7.37
C THR A 84 -6.87 11.90 6.78
N ASP A 85 -6.02 11.27 7.59
CA ASP A 85 -4.59 11.16 7.30
C ASP A 85 -4.25 9.86 6.55
N MET A 86 -5.28 9.07 6.23
CA MET A 86 -5.13 7.75 5.63
C MET A 86 -6.42 7.32 4.93
N GLU A 87 -6.25 6.70 3.75
CA GLU A 87 -7.31 6.03 3.00
C GLU A 87 -7.53 4.61 3.54
N ILE A 88 -8.79 4.21 3.73
CA ILE A 88 -9.18 2.95 4.34
C ILE A 88 -10.22 2.27 3.46
N ASP A 89 -9.83 1.14 2.88
CA ASP A 89 -10.71 0.30 2.10
C ASP A 89 -11.14 -0.94 2.88
N PHE A 90 -12.41 -1.32 2.71
CA PHE A 90 -12.97 -2.50 3.33
C PHE A 90 -13.27 -3.54 2.26
N VAL A 91 -12.51 -4.64 2.26
CA VAL A 91 -12.74 -5.76 1.37
C VAL A 91 -13.39 -6.90 2.15
N LYS A 92 -14.61 -7.25 1.75
CA LYS A 92 -15.32 -8.43 2.27
C LYS A 92 -14.96 -9.62 1.41
N ASP A 93 -14.04 -10.45 1.88
CA ASP A 93 -13.47 -11.50 1.04
C ASP A 93 -14.01 -12.92 1.31
N GLU A 94 -14.19 -13.67 0.22
CA GLU A 94 -14.19 -15.13 0.20
C GLU A 94 -12.76 -15.57 -0.17
N SER A 95 -11.94 -15.73 0.88
CA SER A 95 -10.54 -16.21 0.90
C SER A 95 -9.44 -15.13 1.00
N ALA A 96 -9.27 -14.63 2.23
CA ALA A 96 -8.11 -13.82 2.66
C ALA A 96 -6.75 -14.33 2.17
N LEU A 97 -6.63 -15.64 1.89
CA LEU A 97 -5.45 -16.24 1.26
C LEU A 97 -5.17 -15.70 -0.15
N GLN A 98 -6.16 -15.47 -1.00
CA GLN A 98 -5.96 -14.94 -2.35
C GLN A 98 -5.51 -13.49 -2.31
N ILE A 99 -6.07 -12.67 -1.42
CA ILE A 99 -5.60 -11.29 -1.20
C ILE A 99 -4.16 -11.30 -0.66
N SER A 100 -3.87 -12.04 0.41
CA SER A 100 -2.50 -12.11 0.97
C SER A 100 -1.47 -12.69 0.01
N LEU A 101 -1.88 -13.54 -0.95
CA LEU A 101 -1.00 -14.11 -1.95
C LEU A 101 -0.82 -13.23 -3.19
N GLY A 102 -1.49 -12.08 -3.28
CA GLY A 102 -1.43 -11.25 -4.49
C GLY A 102 -2.09 -11.91 -5.69
N THR A 103 -3.16 -12.69 -5.48
CA THR A 103 -3.91 -13.37 -6.54
C THR A 103 -5.40 -12.98 -6.57
N GLY A 104 -5.83 -12.06 -5.71
CA GLY A 104 -7.20 -11.54 -5.69
C GLY A 104 -7.41 -10.47 -6.75
N GLU A 105 -8.22 -10.76 -7.77
CA GLU A 105 -8.60 -9.77 -8.78
C GLU A 105 -9.88 -9.06 -8.35
N ALA A 106 -9.91 -7.72 -8.44
CA ALA A 106 -11.13 -6.97 -8.13
C ALA A 106 -12.27 -7.42 -9.05
N PRO A 107 -13.51 -7.57 -8.53
CA PRO A 107 -14.63 -8.06 -9.33
C PRO A 107 -15.01 -7.14 -10.50
N LEU A 108 -14.54 -5.88 -10.47
CA LEU A 108 -14.66 -4.90 -11.54
C LEU A 108 -13.32 -4.16 -11.71
N VAL A 109 -12.77 -4.20 -12.92
CA VAL A 109 -11.56 -3.47 -13.29
C VAL A 109 -11.89 -2.50 -14.43
N ILE A 110 -11.45 -1.25 -14.28
CA ILE A 110 -11.58 -0.21 -15.31
C ILE A 110 -10.18 0.09 -15.84
N GLU A 111 -9.93 -0.25 -17.11
CA GLU A 111 -8.65 0.01 -17.78
C GLU A 111 -8.72 1.30 -18.61
N ILE A 112 -7.76 2.20 -18.40
CA ILE A 112 -7.60 3.44 -19.16
C ILE A 112 -6.22 3.43 -19.82
N ALA A 113 -6.19 3.23 -21.14
CA ALA A 113 -4.95 3.15 -21.91
C ALA A 113 -4.77 4.35 -22.84
N GLY A 114 -3.52 4.81 -22.98
CA GLY A 114 -3.14 5.92 -23.85
C GLY A 114 -1.63 6.18 -23.80
N ASP A 115 -1.16 7.17 -24.55
CA ASP A 115 0.26 7.52 -24.63
C ASP A 115 0.65 8.67 -23.68
N ASP A 116 -0.33 9.41 -23.17
CA ASP A 116 -0.14 10.62 -22.36
C ASP A 116 -0.60 10.38 -20.92
N LEU A 117 0.36 10.34 -19.99
CA LEU A 117 0.11 10.09 -18.58
C LEU A 117 -0.77 11.16 -17.91
N GLU A 118 -0.69 12.43 -18.33
CA GLU A 118 -1.54 13.48 -17.76
C GLU A 118 -3.00 13.30 -18.20
N GLN A 119 -3.21 12.92 -19.47
CA GLN A 119 -4.56 12.62 -19.97
C GLN A 119 -5.14 11.37 -19.32
N ILE A 120 -4.35 10.31 -19.16
CA ILE A 120 -4.77 9.09 -18.46
C ILE A 120 -5.16 9.44 -17.02
N ARG A 121 -4.29 10.16 -16.29
CA ARG A 121 -4.58 10.59 -14.91
C ARG A 121 -5.89 11.38 -14.82
N GLY A 122 -6.09 12.36 -15.70
CA GLY A 122 -7.32 13.16 -15.73
C GLY A 122 -8.59 12.36 -16.07
N LEU A 123 -8.48 11.30 -16.87
CA LEU A 123 -9.59 10.38 -17.14
C LEU A 123 -9.87 9.45 -15.96
N THR A 124 -8.83 8.96 -15.29
CA THR A 124 -8.93 8.16 -14.07
C THR A 124 -9.66 8.92 -12.97
N GLU A 125 -9.27 10.18 -12.70
CA GLU A 125 -9.93 11.03 -11.71
C GLU A 125 -11.42 11.27 -12.03
N GLN A 126 -11.76 11.43 -13.31
CA GLN A 126 -13.14 11.55 -13.76
C GLN A 126 -13.95 10.26 -13.58
N ALA A 127 -13.33 9.09 -13.76
CA ALA A 127 -13.97 7.81 -13.53
C ALA A 127 -14.24 7.63 -12.02
N VAL A 128 -13.23 7.86 -11.18
CA VAL A 128 -13.32 7.80 -9.72
C VAL A 128 -14.42 8.73 -9.19
N ALA A 129 -14.50 9.97 -9.70
CA ALA A 129 -15.53 10.93 -9.29
C ALA A 129 -16.97 10.48 -9.59
N LYS A 130 -17.18 9.55 -10.54
CA LYS A 130 -18.50 9.02 -10.92
C LYS A 130 -18.87 7.73 -10.19
N LEU A 131 -17.90 7.00 -9.63
CA LEU A 131 -18.16 5.75 -8.90
C LEU A 131 -19.15 5.90 -7.73
N PRO A 132 -19.12 7.00 -6.94
CA PRO A 132 -20.11 7.21 -5.88
C PRO A 132 -21.56 7.29 -6.37
N GLU A 133 -21.79 7.72 -7.62
CA GLU A 133 -23.14 7.84 -8.20
C GLU A 133 -23.78 6.47 -8.48
N VAL A 134 -22.98 5.40 -8.54
CA VAL A 134 -23.42 4.05 -8.89
C VAL A 134 -24.06 3.33 -7.68
N GLY A 135 -23.89 3.83 -6.46
CA GLY A 135 -24.58 3.39 -5.24
C GLY A 135 -24.24 1.98 -4.71
N GLU A 136 -23.86 1.06 -5.59
CA GLU A 136 -23.49 -0.33 -5.28
C GLU A 136 -21.97 -0.53 -5.10
N VAL A 137 -21.16 0.49 -5.38
CA VAL A 137 -19.69 0.43 -5.24
C VAL A 137 -19.30 0.90 -3.83
N LEU A 138 -18.70 0.01 -3.04
CA LEU A 138 -18.31 0.24 -1.65
C LEU A 138 -16.91 0.85 -1.49
N SER A 139 -15.98 0.43 -2.34
CA SER A 139 -14.58 0.87 -2.35
C SER A 139 -14.04 0.85 -3.77
N TRP A 140 -13.01 1.64 -4.02
CA TRP A 140 -12.29 1.69 -5.30
C TRP A 140 -10.85 2.07 -5.02
N GLU A 141 -9.95 1.55 -5.84
CA GLU A 141 -8.54 1.90 -5.79
C GLU A 141 -8.08 2.33 -7.19
N THR A 142 -7.00 3.10 -7.24
CA THR A 142 -6.32 3.45 -8.48
C THR A 142 -4.84 3.13 -8.38
N ASN A 143 -4.26 2.70 -9.49
CA ASN A 143 -2.82 2.51 -9.61
C ASN A 143 -2.03 3.83 -9.79
N PHE A 144 -2.71 4.97 -9.79
CA PHE A 144 -2.05 6.27 -9.79
C PHE A 144 -1.69 6.71 -8.37
N GLU A 145 -0.42 6.52 -8.00
CA GLU A 145 0.15 7.15 -6.82
C GLU A 145 0.57 8.61 -7.12
N ALA A 146 0.83 9.37 -6.05
CA ALA A 146 1.57 10.63 -6.17
C ALA A 146 3.05 10.30 -6.53
N GLY A 147 3.93 11.29 -6.53
CA GLY A 147 5.35 11.01 -6.66
C GLY A 147 5.97 10.73 -5.30
N ARG A 148 6.76 9.66 -5.16
CA ARG A 148 7.61 9.44 -3.98
C ARG A 148 8.65 10.55 -3.86
N PRO A 149 8.99 11.00 -2.64
CA PRO A 149 10.12 11.90 -2.46
C PRO A 149 11.42 11.18 -2.82
N GLU A 150 12.17 11.74 -3.77
CA GLU A 150 13.43 11.17 -4.26
C GLU A 150 14.64 12.07 -3.95
N VAL A 151 15.78 11.45 -3.66
CA VAL A 151 17.06 12.14 -3.50
C VAL A 151 17.92 11.94 -4.74
N ASN A 152 18.03 12.98 -5.56
CA ASN A 152 18.84 12.98 -6.77
C ASN A 152 20.30 13.32 -6.48
N VAL A 153 21.20 12.35 -6.64
CA VAL A 153 22.65 12.52 -6.47
C VAL A 153 23.32 12.79 -7.82
N VAL A 154 23.76 14.04 -8.04
CA VAL A 154 24.45 14.45 -9.28
C VAL A 154 25.94 14.63 -9.03
N VAL A 155 26.77 13.81 -9.68
CA VAL A 155 28.22 13.86 -9.56
C VAL A 155 28.82 14.76 -10.64
N ASP A 156 29.66 15.71 -10.24
CA ASP A 156 30.47 16.51 -11.15
C ASP A 156 31.60 15.66 -11.76
N ARG A 157 31.42 15.25 -13.02
CA ARG A 157 32.36 14.39 -13.75
C ARG A 157 33.72 15.05 -14.00
N ILE A 158 33.76 16.38 -14.16
CA ILE A 158 35.02 17.09 -14.42
C ILE A 158 35.88 17.10 -13.16
N ARG A 159 35.27 17.41 -12.01
CA ARG A 159 35.96 17.33 -10.72
C ARG A 159 36.35 15.90 -10.38
N ALA A 160 35.46 14.92 -10.61
CA ALA A 160 35.79 13.52 -10.41
C ALA A 160 37.02 13.11 -11.23
N GLY A 161 37.11 13.53 -12.49
CA GLY A 161 38.29 13.30 -13.34
C GLY A 161 39.57 13.96 -12.81
N ILE A 162 39.50 15.20 -12.32
CA ILE A 162 40.66 15.90 -11.72
C ILE A 162 41.18 15.17 -10.48
N TYR A 163 40.28 14.60 -9.68
CA TYR A 163 40.61 13.85 -8.47
C TYR A 163 40.82 12.35 -8.69
N GLU A 164 40.85 11.90 -9.95
CA GLU A 164 40.98 10.48 -10.34
C GLU A 164 39.93 9.56 -9.70
N VAL A 165 38.76 10.11 -9.38
CA VAL A 165 37.64 9.36 -8.81
C VAL A 165 36.83 8.73 -9.94
N GLN A 166 36.77 7.40 -9.94
CA GLN A 166 35.98 6.65 -10.91
C GLN A 166 34.50 6.67 -10.55
N MET A 167 33.64 6.93 -11.53
CA MET A 167 32.19 6.98 -11.36
C MET A 167 31.62 5.67 -10.80
N GLN A 168 32.17 4.53 -11.23
CA GLN A 168 31.77 3.22 -10.74
C GLN A 168 31.99 3.09 -9.23
N THR A 169 33.14 3.56 -8.72
CA THR A 169 33.44 3.54 -7.28
C THR A 169 32.49 4.42 -6.48
N VAL A 170 32.09 5.59 -7.02
CA VAL A 170 31.11 6.46 -6.37
C VAL A 170 29.75 5.77 -6.28
N SER A 171 29.30 5.16 -7.38
CA SER A 171 28.02 4.43 -7.41
C SER A 171 28.01 3.24 -6.46
N GLU A 172 29.08 2.43 -6.45
CA GLU A 172 29.20 1.27 -5.55
C GLU A 172 29.22 1.69 -4.08
N GLN A 173 29.97 2.73 -3.71
CA GLN A 173 30.00 3.21 -2.33
C GLN A 173 28.67 3.81 -1.89
N LEU A 174 27.95 4.51 -2.79
CA LEU A 174 26.64 5.05 -2.48
C LEU A 174 25.65 3.92 -2.24
N LYS A 175 25.65 2.90 -3.11
CA LYS A 175 24.84 1.69 -2.96
C LYS A 175 25.12 0.98 -1.64
N ASP A 176 26.39 0.66 -1.38
CA ASP A 176 26.82 -0.02 -0.14
C ASP A 176 26.42 0.75 1.13
N LYS A 177 26.40 2.09 1.07
CA LYS A 177 26.01 2.94 2.20
C LYS A 177 24.50 3.02 2.42
N LEU A 178 23.71 2.98 1.35
CA LEU A 178 22.26 3.13 1.40
C LEU A 178 21.55 1.78 1.62
N GLU A 179 21.93 0.76 0.85
CA GLU A 179 21.30 -0.56 0.88
C GLU A 179 22.01 -1.52 1.86
N GLY A 180 23.20 -1.14 2.33
CA GLY A 180 24.09 -2.06 3.02
C GLY A 180 24.90 -2.91 2.05
N ARG A 181 25.94 -3.56 2.57
CA ARG A 181 26.82 -4.43 1.79
C ARG A 181 26.66 -5.86 2.27
N ASP A 182 26.28 -6.76 1.37
CA ASP A 182 26.32 -8.19 1.65
C ASP A 182 27.79 -8.63 1.84
N ALA A 183 28.09 -9.08 3.06
CA ALA A 183 29.42 -9.53 3.45
C ALA A 183 29.63 -11.04 3.21
N GLY A 184 28.62 -11.74 2.70
CA GLY A 184 28.58 -13.19 2.55
C GLY A 184 27.95 -13.90 3.76
N GLN A 185 27.93 -15.23 3.70
CA GLN A 185 27.36 -16.08 4.74
C GLN A 185 28.43 -16.46 5.77
N PHE A 186 28.03 -16.50 7.04
CA PHE A 186 28.86 -17.02 8.11
C PHE A 186 28.68 -18.54 8.21
N GLU A 187 29.77 -19.31 8.15
CA GLU A 187 29.81 -20.77 8.41
C GLU A 187 30.12 -21.08 9.89
#